data_AF-A0A8S0G5P2-F1
#
_entry.id   AF-A0A8S0G5P2-F1
#
_cell.length_a   1.000
_cell.length_b   1.000
_cell.length_c   1.000
_cell.angle_alpha   90.00
_cell.angle_beta   90.00
_cell.angle_gamma   90.00
#
_symmetry.space_group_name_H-M   'P 1'
#
loop_
_entity.id
_entity.type
_entity.pdbx_description
1 polymer ?
#
loop_
_entity_poly.entity_id
_entity_poly.type
_entity_poly.pdbx_seq_one_letter_code
_entity_poly.pdbx_strand_id
1 'polypeptide(L)'
;MRDEDGYYWITGRVDDVLNVSGHRLGTAEIESALVAHPKIAEAAVVGIPHNIKGQAIYAYVTLNHGEEPSPELYAEVRNWVRKEIGPLATPDVLHWTDSLPKTRSGKIMRRILRKIAAGDTSNLGDTSTLADPGVVEKLLEEKQAIAMPSYCHPQLSDALRPTSGNGCRSDKMRQHRIRQQAPDAA
;
A
#
# COMPACT_ATOMS: atom_id res chain seq x y z
N MET A 1 16.43 8.20 24.08
CA MET A 1 16.99 7.39 25.18
C MET A 1 18.45 7.81 25.37
N ARG A 2 19.01 7.72 26.59
CA ARG A 2 20.42 8.07 26.86
C ARG A 2 21.20 6.78 27.04
N ASP A 3 22.31 6.61 26.34
CA ASP A 3 23.18 5.44 26.52
C ASP A 3 24.09 5.60 27.76
N GLU A 4 24.90 4.57 28.01
CA GLU A 4 25.81 4.50 29.15
C GLU A 4 26.91 5.58 29.07
N ASP A 5 27.25 6.03 27.86
CA ASP A 5 28.23 7.10 27.59
C ASP A 5 27.61 8.50 27.62
N GLY A 6 26.30 8.59 27.85
CA GLY A 6 25.58 9.83 28.03
C GLY A 6 25.12 10.51 26.73
N TYR A 7 25.25 9.86 25.57
CA TYR A 7 24.74 10.33 24.30
C TYR A 7 23.23 10.10 24.19
N TYR A 8 22.56 11.07 23.59
CA TYR A 8 21.13 11.02 23.34
C TYR A 8 20.86 10.43 21.95
N TRP A 9 20.16 9.29 21.93
CA TRP A 9 19.67 8.67 20.70
C TRP A 9 18.24 9.17 20.44
N ILE A 10 18.07 9.87 19.32
CA ILE A 10 16.76 10.33 18.83
C ILE A 10 16.15 9.19 18.04
N THR A 11 15.33 8.36 18.71
CA THR A 11 14.73 7.14 18.15
C THR A 11 13.49 7.40 17.28
N GLY A 12 13.48 8.51 16.50
CA GLY A 12 12.31 8.94 15.73
C GLY A 12 11.23 9.64 16.55
N ARG A 13 10.05 9.88 15.95
CA ARG A 13 8.91 10.48 16.67
C ARG A 13 8.17 9.41 17.49
N VAL A 14 7.53 9.80 18.58
CA VAL A 14 6.72 8.88 19.41
C VAL A 14 5.58 8.22 18.60
N ASP A 15 5.10 8.92 17.57
CA ASP A 15 4.04 8.47 16.66
C ASP A 15 4.53 7.44 15.61
N ASP A 16 5.84 7.24 15.50
CA ASP A 16 6.52 6.40 14.51
C ASP A 16 6.96 5.05 15.12
N VAL A 17 6.08 4.47 15.95
CA VAL A 17 6.22 3.14 16.55
C VAL A 17 5.11 2.22 16.04
N LEU A 18 5.49 1.02 15.60
CA LEU A 18 4.60 -0.05 15.15
C LEU A 18 4.35 -1.04 16.29
N ASN A 19 3.17 -1.64 16.32
CA ASN A 19 2.79 -2.76 17.19
C ASN A 19 2.49 -3.99 16.35
N VAL A 20 3.51 -4.83 16.14
CA VAL A 20 3.45 -6.02 15.30
C VAL A 20 3.46 -7.25 16.20
N SER A 21 2.33 -7.95 16.28
CA SER A 21 2.14 -9.12 17.15
C SER A 21 2.47 -8.85 18.63
N GLY A 22 2.20 -7.65 19.12
CA GLY A 22 2.52 -7.24 20.50
C GLY A 22 3.93 -6.67 20.69
N HIS A 23 4.77 -6.68 19.65
CA HIS A 23 6.11 -6.13 19.70
C HIS A 23 6.13 -4.67 19.24
N ARG A 24 6.76 -3.81 20.03
CA ARG A 24 6.97 -2.40 19.69
C ARG A 24 8.23 -2.25 18.86
N LEU A 25 8.07 -1.88 17.60
CA LEU A 25 9.17 -1.67 16.66
C LEU A 25 9.19 -0.21 16.22
N GLY A 26 10.37 0.41 16.18
CA GLY A 26 10.52 1.74 15.60
C GLY A 26 10.46 1.65 14.07
N THR A 27 9.82 2.61 13.39
CA THR A 27 9.93 2.65 11.93
C THR A 27 11.34 3.04 11.50
N ALA A 28 12.00 3.92 12.27
CA ALA A 28 13.33 4.43 11.96
C ALA A 28 14.42 3.34 11.95
N GLU A 29 14.33 2.34 12.82
CA GLU A 29 15.28 1.20 12.83
C GLU A 29 15.12 0.36 11.55
N ILE A 30 13.87 0.08 11.14
CA ILE A 30 13.58 -0.69 9.92
C ILE A 30 14.00 0.10 8.67
N GLU A 31 13.69 1.40 8.62
CA GLU A 31 14.14 2.30 7.55
C GLU A 31 15.67 2.33 7.45
N SER A 32 16.36 2.41 8.58
CA SER A 32 17.84 2.40 8.61
C SER A 32 18.41 1.08 8.11
N ALA A 33 17.83 -0.05 8.52
CA ALA A 33 18.24 -1.36 8.04
C ALA A 33 18.00 -1.51 6.52
N LEU A 34 16.89 -1.01 6.00
CA LEU A 34 16.60 -1.01 4.56
C LEU A 34 17.61 -0.16 3.79
N VAL A 35 17.89 1.07 4.23
CA VAL A 35 18.84 1.97 3.56
C VAL A 35 20.30 1.49 3.67
N ALA A 36 20.62 0.65 4.66
CA ALA A 36 21.93 0.00 4.73
C ALA A 36 22.15 -1.05 3.62
N HIS A 37 21.09 -1.48 2.91
CA HIS A 37 21.21 -2.38 1.78
C HIS A 37 21.82 -1.66 0.55
N PRO A 38 22.86 -2.20 -0.10
CA PRO A 38 23.60 -1.50 -1.17
C PRO A 38 22.78 -1.03 -2.37
N LYS A 39 21.63 -1.67 -2.62
CA LYS A 39 20.73 -1.35 -3.74
C LYS A 39 19.61 -0.36 -3.39
N ILE A 40 19.46 0.03 -2.13
CA ILE A 40 18.37 0.90 -1.67
C ILE A 40 18.89 2.31 -1.47
N ALA A 41 18.22 3.29 -2.08
CA ALA A 41 18.52 4.71 -1.93
C ALA A 41 17.77 5.29 -0.71
N GLU A 42 16.47 5.03 -0.64
CA GLU A 42 15.59 5.59 0.38
C GLU A 42 14.50 4.59 0.78
N ALA A 43 14.04 4.69 2.03
CA ALA A 43 12.94 3.87 2.52
C ALA A 43 12.03 4.69 3.45
N ALA A 44 10.74 4.37 3.43
CA ALA A 44 9.76 4.86 4.39
C ALA A 44 8.87 3.72 4.85
N VAL A 45 8.75 3.54 6.16
CA VAL A 45 8.01 2.42 6.76
C VAL A 45 6.77 2.94 7.48
N VAL A 46 5.64 2.26 7.24
CA VAL A 46 4.36 2.53 7.90
C VAL A 46 3.70 1.22 8.33
N GLY A 47 2.87 1.29 9.36
CA GLY A 47 2.03 0.18 9.79
C GLY A 47 0.67 0.23 9.10
N ILE A 48 0.19 -0.92 8.65
CA ILE A 48 -1.18 -1.11 8.16
C ILE A 48 -1.95 -2.08 9.05
N PRO A 49 -3.28 -1.96 9.17
CA PRO A 49 -4.09 -2.93 9.90
C PRO A 49 -3.89 -4.35 9.37
N HIS A 50 -3.74 -5.31 10.28
CA HIS A 50 -3.61 -6.73 9.92
C HIS A 50 -4.36 -7.61 10.93
N ASN A 51 -5.24 -8.48 10.44
CA ASN A 51 -6.18 -9.24 11.29
C ASN A 51 -5.51 -10.11 12.35
N ILE A 52 -4.35 -10.69 12.04
CA ILE A 52 -3.62 -11.58 12.97
C ILE A 52 -2.57 -10.81 13.80
N LYS A 53 -1.69 -10.05 13.13
CA LYS A 53 -0.58 -9.34 13.76
C LYS A 53 -0.98 -8.03 14.47
N GLY A 54 -2.22 -7.57 14.30
CA GLY A 54 -2.63 -6.22 14.68
C GLY A 54 -2.16 -5.18 13.66
N GLN A 55 -0.84 -5.04 13.48
CA GLN A 55 -0.24 -4.27 12.39
C GLN A 55 0.71 -5.14 11.56
N ALA A 56 0.72 -4.90 10.25
CA ALA A 56 1.74 -5.40 9.32
C ALA A 56 2.67 -4.27 8.89
N ILE A 57 3.91 -4.64 8.55
CA ILE A 57 4.96 -3.70 8.16
C ILE A 57 4.89 -3.48 6.66
N TYR A 58 4.61 -2.24 6.26
CA TYR A 58 4.58 -1.81 4.87
C TYR A 58 5.78 -0.88 4.62
N ALA A 59 6.66 -1.26 3.68
CA ALA A 59 7.84 -0.48 3.34
C ALA A 59 7.75 0.04 1.91
N TYR A 60 7.79 1.36 1.75
CA TYR A 60 8.05 2.00 0.48
C TYR A 60 9.57 2.08 0.29
N VAL A 61 10.04 1.62 -0.87
CA VAL A 61 11.47 1.50 -1.14
C VAL A 61 11.79 2.11 -2.50
N THR A 62 12.75 3.02 -2.50
CA THR A 62 13.35 3.58 -3.71
C THR A 62 14.72 2.97 -3.90
N LEU A 63 14.93 2.34 -5.06
CA LEU A 63 16.20 1.71 -5.40
C LEU A 63 17.22 2.75 -5.89
N ASN A 64 18.50 2.38 -5.82
CA ASN A 64 19.57 3.16 -6.43
C ASN A 64 19.41 3.18 -7.95
N HIS A 65 19.88 4.26 -8.58
CA HIS A 65 19.79 4.42 -10.03
C HIS A 65 20.47 3.25 -10.77
N GLY A 66 19.74 2.61 -11.69
CA GLY A 66 20.23 1.47 -12.46
C GLY A 66 19.88 0.11 -11.86
N GLU A 67 19.26 0.06 -10.69
CA GLU A 67 18.70 -1.15 -10.10
C GLU A 67 17.21 -1.28 -10.49
N GLU A 68 16.78 -2.50 -10.80
CA GLU A 68 15.38 -2.79 -11.15
C GLU A 68 14.74 -3.75 -10.14
N PRO A 69 13.45 -3.57 -9.82
CA PRO A 69 12.73 -4.52 -8.98
C PRO A 69 12.68 -5.91 -9.61
N SER A 70 13.02 -6.93 -8.83
CA SER A 70 12.87 -8.33 -9.24
C SER A 70 12.33 -9.19 -8.08
N PRO A 71 11.73 -10.35 -8.36
CA PRO A 71 11.32 -11.30 -7.32
C PRO A 71 12.48 -11.73 -6.41
N GLU A 72 13.69 -11.89 -6.98
CA GLU A 72 14.90 -12.20 -6.24
C GLU A 72 15.28 -11.06 -5.30
N LEU A 73 15.25 -9.82 -5.79
CA LEU A 73 15.53 -8.63 -4.99
C LEU A 73 14.49 -8.45 -3.86
N TYR A 74 13.22 -8.79 -4.12
CA TYR A 74 12.18 -8.78 -3.10
C TYR A 74 12.49 -9.72 -1.94
N ALA A 75 12.93 -10.95 -2.25
CA ALA A 75 13.35 -11.91 -1.24
C ALA A 75 14.65 -11.49 -0.54
N GLU A 76 15.62 -10.97 -1.29
CA GLU A 76 16.91 -10.46 -0.81
C GLU A 76 16.70 -9.37 0.26
N VAL A 77 15.91 -8.34 -0.05
CA VAL A 77 15.65 -7.21 0.86
C VAL A 77 14.90 -7.64 2.12
N ARG A 78 13.93 -8.55 2.02
CA ARG A 78 13.24 -9.08 3.20
C ARG A 78 14.17 -9.88 4.10
N ASN A 79 15.03 -10.71 3.50
CA ASN A 79 16.03 -11.47 4.24
C ASN A 79 17.10 -10.57 4.87
N TRP A 80 17.43 -9.45 4.22
CA TRP A 80 18.32 -8.43 4.77
C TRP A 80 17.78 -7.85 6.07
N VAL A 81 16.55 -7.33 6.08
CA VAL A 81 15.95 -6.78 7.32
C VAL A 81 15.81 -7.86 8.40
N ARG A 82 15.47 -9.09 8.00
CA ARG A 82 15.42 -10.23 8.91
C ARG A 82 16.77 -10.50 9.58
N LYS A 83 17.87 -10.32 8.87
CA LYS A 83 19.23 -10.51 9.37
C LYS A 83 19.66 -9.36 10.28
N GLU A 84 19.38 -8.11 9.89
CA GLU A 84 19.83 -6.92 10.61
C GLU A 84 19.07 -6.69 11.93
N ILE A 85 17.76 -6.91 11.94
CA ILE A 85 16.91 -6.62 13.12
C ILE A 85 16.30 -7.92 13.68
N GLY A 86 15.75 -8.75 12.79
CA GLY A 86 15.17 -10.03 13.19
C GLY A 86 13.88 -10.38 12.45
N PRO A 87 13.38 -11.61 12.65
CA PRO A 87 12.16 -12.12 12.00
C PRO A 87 10.93 -11.21 12.15
N LEU A 88 10.77 -10.59 13.32
CA LEU A 88 9.60 -9.77 13.65
C LEU A 88 9.55 -8.44 12.90
N ALA A 89 10.70 -7.92 12.48
CA ALA A 89 10.81 -6.67 11.73
C ALA A 89 10.78 -6.86 10.21
N THR A 90 10.65 -8.11 9.74
CA THR A 90 10.61 -8.42 8.30
C THR A 90 9.41 -7.72 7.66
N PRO A 91 9.59 -6.89 6.62
CA PRO A 91 8.48 -6.27 5.91
C PRO A 91 7.52 -7.31 5.35
N ASP A 92 6.22 -7.06 5.54
CA ASP A 92 5.14 -7.86 4.95
C ASP A 92 4.97 -7.49 3.48
N VAL A 93 5.08 -6.20 3.17
CA VAL A 93 4.97 -5.64 1.83
C VAL A 93 6.18 -4.76 1.54
N LEU A 94 6.81 -4.98 0.38
CA LEU A 94 7.70 -4.01 -0.25
C LEU A 94 6.97 -3.37 -1.43
N HIS A 95 6.84 -2.04 -1.38
CA HIS A 95 6.33 -1.22 -2.47
C HIS A 95 7.50 -0.50 -3.11
N TRP A 96 7.88 -0.93 -4.30
CA TRP A 96 8.90 -0.26 -5.10
C TRP A 96 8.34 1.03 -5.69
N THR A 97 9.00 2.15 -5.43
CA THR A 97 8.57 3.46 -5.94
C THR A 97 9.78 4.34 -6.20
N ASP A 98 9.72 5.13 -7.27
CA ASP A 98 10.84 6.02 -7.63
C ASP A 98 10.90 7.28 -6.77
N SER A 99 9.77 7.64 -6.13
CA SER A 99 9.66 8.91 -5.41
C SER A 99 8.79 8.78 -4.16
N LEU A 100 9.37 9.13 -3.00
CA LEU A 100 8.62 9.31 -1.76
C LEU A 100 8.01 10.72 -1.70
N PRO A 101 6.79 10.88 -1.14
CA PRO A 101 6.14 12.17 -1.03
C PRO A 101 6.86 13.01 0.03
N LYS A 102 7.58 14.03 -0.42
CA LYS A 102 8.37 14.92 0.44
C LYS A 102 7.81 16.34 0.42
N THR A 103 7.90 17.01 1.56
CA THR A 103 7.67 18.46 1.63
C THR A 103 8.75 19.20 0.83
N ARG A 104 8.54 20.48 0.54
CA ARG A 104 9.59 21.38 0.01
C ARG A 104 10.85 21.49 0.88
N SER A 105 10.78 21.05 2.15
CA SER A 105 11.92 20.96 3.06
C SER A 105 12.59 19.58 3.10
N GLY A 106 12.17 18.65 2.23
CA GLY A 106 12.74 17.30 2.12
C GLY A 106 12.19 16.29 3.13
N LYS A 107 11.20 16.66 3.96
CA LYS A 107 10.64 15.76 4.98
C LYS A 107 9.63 14.81 4.35
N ILE A 108 9.78 13.52 4.59
CA ILE A 108 8.82 12.49 4.15
C ILE A 108 7.47 12.70 4.83
N MET A 109 6.41 12.76 4.04
CA MET A 109 5.03 12.91 4.52
C MET A 109 4.39 11.54 4.82
N ARG A 110 4.86 10.88 5.90
CA ARG A 110 4.40 9.54 6.33
C ARG A 110 2.87 9.41 6.50
N ARG A 111 2.18 10.52 6.82
CA ARG A 111 0.72 10.57 6.92
C ARG A 111 0.02 10.15 5.62
N ILE A 112 0.54 10.57 4.46
CA ILE A 112 -0.02 10.24 3.15
C ILE A 112 0.26 8.77 2.84
N LEU A 113 1.51 8.34 3.03
CA LEU A 113 1.92 6.94 2.84
C LEU A 113 1.05 5.96 3.64
N ARG A 114 0.76 6.27 4.91
CA ARG A 114 -0.08 5.43 5.76
C ARG A 114 -1.51 5.26 5.21
N LYS A 115 -2.09 6.33 4.65
CA LYS A 115 -3.43 6.28 4.05
C LYS A 115 -3.45 5.47 2.76
N ILE A 116 -2.47 5.70 1.88
CA ILE A 116 -2.32 4.93 0.63
C ILE A 116 -2.14 3.44 0.94
N ALA A 117 -1.26 3.10 1.88
CA ALA A 117 -1.01 1.72 2.28
C ALA A 117 -2.26 1.05 2.88
N ALA A 118 -3.07 1.78 3.65
CA ALA A 118 -4.35 1.29 4.19
C ALA A 118 -5.46 1.18 3.13
N GLY A 119 -5.27 1.75 1.93
CA GLY A 119 -6.27 1.78 0.85
C GLY A 119 -7.24 2.95 0.91
N ASP A 120 -6.99 3.95 1.77
CA ASP A 120 -7.81 5.16 1.86
C ASP A 120 -7.43 6.15 0.74
N THR A 121 -8.32 6.33 -0.23
CA THR A 121 -8.10 7.21 -1.39
C THR A 121 -8.88 8.51 -1.36
N SER A 122 -9.89 8.62 -0.49
CA SER A 122 -10.89 9.71 -0.52
C SER A 122 -10.47 10.97 0.23
N ASN A 123 -9.60 10.86 1.24
CA ASN A 123 -9.18 12.01 2.05
C ASN A 123 -7.70 11.89 2.44
N LEU A 124 -6.80 12.28 1.54
CA LEU A 124 -5.36 12.31 1.80
C LEU A 124 -4.92 13.55 2.61
N GLY A 125 -5.86 14.42 2.99
CA GLY A 125 -5.61 15.68 3.70
C GLY A 125 -4.87 16.70 2.85
N ASP A 126 -4.24 17.69 3.49
CA ASP A 126 -3.52 18.76 2.79
C ASP A 126 -2.24 18.25 2.11
N THR A 127 -2.17 18.45 0.80
CA THR A 127 -1.06 18.11 -0.10
C THR A 127 -0.33 19.34 -0.65
N SER A 128 -0.77 20.57 -0.30
CA SER A 128 -0.21 21.83 -0.81
C SER A 128 1.26 22.08 -0.46
N THR A 129 1.77 21.34 0.53
CA THR A 129 3.16 21.44 1.01
C THR A 129 4.12 20.46 0.33
N LEU A 130 3.59 19.53 -0.49
CA LEU A 130 4.41 18.60 -1.27
C LEU A 130 5.28 19.36 -2.28
N ALA A 131 6.51 18.87 -2.45
CA ALA A 131 7.38 19.35 -3.51
C ALA A 131 6.84 18.96 -4.90
N ASP A 132 6.31 17.74 -5.00
CA ASP A 132 5.65 17.22 -6.19
C ASP A 132 4.34 16.53 -5.79
N PRO A 133 3.18 17.16 -6.04
CA PRO A 133 1.88 16.55 -5.77
C PRO A 133 1.58 15.30 -6.63
N GLY A 134 2.18 15.17 -7.82
CA GLY A 134 1.92 14.06 -8.75
C GLY A 134 2.37 12.70 -8.22
N VAL A 135 3.33 12.69 -7.28
CA VAL A 135 3.79 11.48 -6.58
C VAL A 135 2.65 10.73 -5.91
N VAL A 136 1.62 11.45 -5.43
CA VAL A 136 0.48 10.84 -4.73
C VAL A 136 -0.33 9.94 -5.66
N GLU A 137 -0.61 10.42 -6.88
CA GLU A 137 -1.37 9.65 -7.88
C GLU A 137 -0.59 8.42 -8.32
N LYS A 138 0.72 8.59 -8.60
CA LYS A 138 1.62 7.47 -8.93
C LYS A 138 1.63 6.39 -7.84
N LEU A 139 1.75 6.77 -6.57
CA LEU A 139 1.72 5.83 -5.45
C LEU A 139 0.39 5.08 -5.33
N LEU A 140 -0.73 5.72 -5.68
CA LEU A 140 -2.05 5.09 -5.69
C LEU A 140 -2.18 4.05 -6.82
N GLU A 141 -1.64 4.35 -7.99
CA GLU A 141 -1.60 3.42 -9.13
C GLU A 141 -0.70 2.22 -8.82
N GLU A 142 0.52 2.46 -8.34
CA GLU A 142 1.47 1.41 -7.94
C GLU A 142 0.86 0.50 -6.86
N LYS A 143 0.17 1.08 -5.86
CA LYS A 143 -0.51 0.31 -4.81
C LYS A 143 -1.59 -0.61 -5.37
N GLN A 144 -2.30 -0.22 -6.42
CA GLN A 144 -3.31 -1.06 -7.06
C GLN A 144 -2.69 -2.22 -7.85
N ALA A 145 -1.50 -2.01 -8.41
CA ALA A 145 -0.75 -3.06 -9.11
C ALA A 145 -0.16 -4.10 -8.15
N ILE A 146 0.15 -3.72 -6.91
CA ILE A 146 0.58 -4.67 -5.87
C ILE A 146 -0.64 -5.46 -5.41
N ALA A 147 -0.74 -6.71 -5.84
CA ALA A 147 -1.66 -7.66 -5.26
C ALA A 147 -1.30 -7.86 -3.78
N MET A 148 -2.03 -7.19 -2.88
CA MET A 148 -1.95 -7.53 -1.46
C MET A 148 -2.26 -9.04 -1.34
N PRO A 149 -1.46 -9.83 -0.61
CA PRO A 149 -1.87 -11.19 -0.29
C PRO A 149 -3.27 -11.10 0.31
N SER A 150 -4.22 -11.81 -0.30
CA SER A 150 -5.64 -11.80 0.05
C SER A 150 -5.81 -12.10 1.54
N TYR A 151 -5.92 -11.06 2.36
CA TYR A 151 -6.47 -11.16 3.69
C TYR A 151 -7.83 -10.48 3.62
N CYS A 152 -8.84 -11.34 3.54
CA CYS A 152 -10.26 -11.00 3.52
C CYS A 152 -10.54 -9.86 4.52
N HIS A 153 -10.92 -8.70 4.01
CA HIS A 153 -11.45 -7.62 4.81
C HIS A 153 -12.96 -7.87 4.91
N PRO A 154 -13.50 -8.35 6.04
CA PRO A 154 -14.91 -8.14 6.27
C PRO A 154 -15.08 -6.65 6.54
N GLN A 155 -16.07 -6.03 5.89
CA GLN A 155 -16.53 -4.65 6.07
C GLN A 155 -15.84 -3.56 5.24
N LEU A 156 -16.09 -3.57 3.92
CA LEU A 156 -16.46 -2.36 3.17
C LEU A 156 -17.05 -2.66 1.77
N SER A 157 -18.00 -3.60 1.68
CA SER A 157 -18.71 -3.90 0.41
C SER A 157 -20.23 -3.65 0.44
N ASP A 158 -20.79 -3.13 1.54
CA ASP A 158 -22.24 -2.87 1.65
C ASP A 158 -22.55 -1.37 1.82
N ALA A 159 -22.10 -0.55 0.87
CA ALA A 159 -22.71 0.76 0.63
C ALA A 159 -22.24 1.27 -0.74
N LEU A 160 -22.90 0.82 -1.80
CA LEU A 160 -23.13 1.51 -3.08
C LEU A 160 -23.58 0.47 -4.13
N ARG A 161 -24.83 -0.02 -3.99
CA ARG A 161 -25.61 -0.43 -5.16
C ARG A 161 -26.72 0.62 -5.34
N PRO A 162 -26.85 1.25 -6.52
CA PRO A 162 -28.03 2.04 -6.81
C PRO A 162 -29.24 1.10 -6.91
N THR A 163 -30.23 1.29 -6.04
CA THR A 163 -31.53 0.63 -6.18
C THR A 163 -32.20 1.16 -7.44
N SER A 164 -32.20 0.36 -8.50
CA SER A 164 -33.01 0.59 -9.70
C SER A 164 -34.49 0.51 -9.35
N GLY A 165 -35.09 1.67 -9.06
CA GLY A 165 -36.52 1.86 -9.00
C GLY A 165 -37.06 2.23 -10.37
N ASN A 166 -37.40 1.24 -11.19
CA ASN A 166 -38.36 1.36 -12.30
C ASN A 166 -39.44 0.32 -11.99
N GLY A 167 -40.70 0.66 -11.79
CA GLY A 167 -41.50 1.50 -12.68
C GLY A 167 -42.57 0.58 -13.27
N CYS A 168 -43.59 0.28 -12.46
CA CYS A 168 -44.77 -0.47 -12.88
C CYS A 168 -45.63 0.41 -13.79
N ARG A 169 -45.86 0.00 -15.05
CA ARG A 169 -47.00 0.39 -15.90
C ARG A 169 -47.05 -0.47 -17.18
N SER A 170 -47.97 -1.44 -17.14
CA SER A 170 -48.94 -1.83 -18.17
C SER A 170 -48.78 -1.31 -19.60
N ASP A 171 -48.79 -2.22 -20.58
CA ASP A 171 -49.94 -2.54 -21.46
C ASP A 171 -49.58 -2.76 -22.94
N LYS A 172 -50.16 -3.84 -23.51
CA LYS A 172 -50.37 -4.19 -24.95
C LYS A 172 -49.15 -4.47 -25.84
N MET A 173 -49.23 -5.20 -26.95
CA MET A 173 -50.02 -6.31 -27.52
C MET A 173 -49.44 -6.44 -28.96
N ARG A 174 -49.38 -7.66 -29.52
CA ARG A 174 -49.17 -7.98 -30.97
C ARG A 174 -47.74 -7.74 -31.52
N GLN A 175 -47.18 -8.52 -32.45
CA GLN A 175 -47.63 -9.62 -33.29
C GLN A 175 -46.39 -10.30 -33.93
N HIS A 176 -46.49 -11.61 -34.17
CA HIS A 176 -45.91 -12.43 -35.24
C HIS A 176 -44.47 -12.22 -35.75
N ARG A 177 -43.65 -13.29 -35.67
CA ARG A 177 -43.22 -14.00 -36.90
C ARG A 177 -42.77 -15.45 -36.60
N ILE A 178 -43.24 -16.33 -37.48
CA ILE A 178 -43.25 -17.80 -37.49
C ILE A 178 -41.86 -18.40 -37.77
N ARG A 179 -41.55 -19.55 -37.14
CA ARG A 179 -40.59 -20.57 -37.61
C ARG A 179 -41.34 -21.57 -38.50
N GLN A 180 -40.79 -21.95 -39.66
CA GLN A 180 -40.87 -23.29 -40.30
C GLN A 180 -40.06 -23.23 -41.61
N GLN A 181 -38.94 -23.98 -41.70
CA GLN A 181 -38.74 -25.26 -42.42
C GLN A 181 -38.10 -25.07 -43.81
N ALA A 182 -36.93 -25.71 -43.99
CA ALA A 182 -36.38 -26.16 -45.28
C ALA A 182 -36.93 -27.60 -45.57
N PRO A 183 -36.64 -28.29 -46.70
CA PRO A 183 -35.79 -28.00 -47.87
C PRO A 183 -36.44 -28.39 -49.24
N ASP A 184 -35.60 -28.66 -50.26
CA ASP A 184 -35.80 -29.25 -51.62
C ASP A 184 -35.89 -28.22 -52.78
N ALA A 185 -34.92 -28.12 -53.69
CA ALA A 185 -34.34 -29.05 -54.68
C ALA A 185 -35.12 -29.05 -56.02
N ALA A 186 -34.35 -28.86 -57.10
CA ALA A 186 -34.68 -28.73 -58.54
C ALA A 186 -35.05 -27.34 -59.04
#